data_AF-A0AAD9N9W8-F1
#
_entry.id   AF-A0AAD9N9W8-F1
#
_cell.length_a   1.000
_cell.length_b   1.000
_cell.length_c   1.000
_cell.angle_alpha   90.00
_cell.angle_beta   90.00
_cell.angle_gamma   90.00
#
_symmetry.space_group_name_H-M   'P 1'
#
loop_
_entity.id
_entity.type
_entity.pdbx_description
1 polymer ?
#
loop_
_entity_poly.entity_id
_entity_poly.type
_entity_poly.pdbx_seq_one_letter_code
_entity_poly.pdbx_strand_id
1 'polypeptide(L)'
;MGVSRALRMAVRCTPKRFIFSALFVLSVTSLMLAYYEPQADCDCQRDRALINSGPSPDVNDHPEWGKHKMAIVVPFRNRFEELLEFVPHMHKFLTKQKIRHKIFVVNQADGLR
;
A
#
# COMPACT_ATOMS: atom_id res chain seq x y z
N MET A 1 -26.26 -58.52 -1.96
CA MET A 1 -24.94 -59.16 -1.71
C MET A 1 -23.90 -58.06 -1.89
N GLY A 2 -23.55 -57.26 -0.88
CA GLY A 2 -22.73 -57.58 0.30
C GLY A 2 -21.24 -57.57 -0.12
N VAL A 3 -20.27 -56.85 0.47
CA VAL A 3 -20.15 -56.02 1.68
C VAL A 3 -18.89 -55.13 1.49
N SER A 4 -18.96 -53.84 1.83
CA SER A 4 -17.81 -52.92 1.91
C SER A 4 -16.78 -53.42 2.92
N ARG A 5 -15.52 -53.59 2.48
CA ARG A 5 -14.41 -54.00 3.34
C ARG A 5 -13.94 -52.81 4.17
N ALA A 6 -14.38 -52.81 5.43
CA ALA A 6 -13.97 -51.89 6.46
C ALA A 6 -12.46 -52.00 6.77
N LEU A 7 -11.86 -50.82 6.84
CA LEU A 7 -10.51 -50.51 7.29
C LEU A 7 -10.24 -51.15 8.66
N ARG A 8 -9.26 -52.05 8.76
CA ARG A 8 -8.68 -52.45 10.06
C ARG A 8 -7.41 -51.64 10.30
N MET A 9 -7.53 -50.54 11.04
CA MET A 9 -6.38 -50.04 11.82
C MET A 9 -6.53 -50.56 13.24
N ALA A 10 -5.65 -51.50 13.59
CA ALA A 10 -5.47 -51.96 14.96
C ALA A 10 -4.76 -50.85 15.76
N VAL A 11 -5.54 -49.93 16.33
CA VAL A 11 -5.03 -48.97 17.32
C VAL A 11 -4.97 -49.69 18.67
N ARG A 12 -3.77 -50.11 19.05
CA ARG A 12 -3.47 -50.53 20.43
C ARG A 12 -3.50 -49.28 21.32
N CYS A 13 -4.50 -49.22 22.20
CA CYS A 13 -4.78 -48.12 23.12
C CYS A 13 -3.64 -47.82 24.11
N THR A 14 -3.05 -46.62 24.01
CA THR A 14 -2.88 -45.76 25.19
C THR A 14 -3.42 -44.36 24.85
N PRO A 15 -4.72 -44.10 25.10
CA PRO A 15 -5.41 -42.93 24.56
C PRO A 15 -4.76 -41.61 25.00
N LYS A 16 -4.20 -41.57 26.22
CA LYS A 16 -3.56 -40.37 26.76
C LYS A 16 -2.34 -39.94 25.93
N ARG A 17 -1.47 -40.87 25.53
CA ARG A 17 -0.23 -40.53 24.80
C ARG A 17 -0.51 -40.04 23.39
N PHE A 18 -1.49 -40.63 22.71
CA PHE A 18 -1.93 -40.18 21.39
C PHE A 18 -2.60 -38.80 21.45
N ILE A 19 -3.46 -38.56 22.44
CA ILE A 19 -4.11 -37.25 22.63
C ILE A 19 -3.06 -36.15 22.86
N PHE A 20 -2.08 -36.37 23.75
CA PHE A 20 -1.01 -35.39 23.97
C PHE A 20 -0.17 -35.14 22.71
N SER A 21 0.16 -36.20 21.95
CA SER A 21 0.92 -36.03 20.70
C SER A 21 0.13 -35.23 19.66
N ALA A 22 -1.18 -35.48 19.53
CA ALA A 22 -2.03 -34.78 18.58
C ALA A 22 -2.20 -33.31 18.95
N LEU A 23 -2.40 -32.99 20.24
CA LEU A 23 -2.49 -31.61 20.72
C LEU A 23 -1.19 -30.84 20.50
N PHE A 24 -0.04 -31.46 20.72
CA PHE A 24 1.26 -30.85 20.50
C PHE A 24 1.53 -30.59 19.01
N VAL A 25 1.20 -31.55 18.14
CA VAL A 25 1.35 -31.36 16.69
C VAL A 25 0.45 -30.23 16.19
N LEU A 26 -0.82 -30.19 16.62
CA LEU A 26 -1.76 -29.14 16.23
C LEU A 26 -1.34 -27.74 16.72
N SER A 27 -0.80 -27.64 17.94
CA SER A 27 -0.32 -26.35 18.46
C SER A 27 0.92 -25.86 17.70
N VAL A 28 1.88 -26.76 17.41
CA VAL A 28 3.10 -26.42 16.68
C VAL A 28 2.79 -26.05 15.22
N THR A 29 1.86 -26.74 14.56
CA THR A 29 1.47 -26.37 13.18
C THR A 29 0.75 -25.02 13.13
N SER A 30 -0.09 -24.71 14.12
CA SER A 30 -0.77 -23.42 14.21
C SER A 30 0.23 -22.29 14.47
N LEU A 31 1.20 -22.51 15.37
CA LEU A 31 2.32 -21.59 15.62
C LEU A 31 3.19 -21.38 14.39
N MET A 32 3.51 -22.45 13.64
CA MET A 32 4.26 -22.32 12.39
C MET A 32 3.48 -21.52 11.37
N LEU A 33 2.18 -21.78 11.15
CA LEU A 33 1.37 -21.01 10.20
C LEU A 33 1.22 -19.53 10.63
N ALA A 34 1.13 -19.25 11.94
CA ALA A 34 1.11 -17.88 12.46
C ALA A 34 2.48 -17.19 12.34
N TYR A 35 3.59 -17.93 12.36
CA TYR A 35 4.93 -17.40 12.15
C TYR A 35 5.28 -17.24 10.66
N TYR A 36 4.68 -18.05 9.80
CA TYR A 36 4.67 -17.88 8.34
C TYR A 36 3.65 -16.82 7.94
N GLU A 37 3.70 -15.65 8.58
CA GLU A 37 2.99 -14.49 8.06
C GLU A 37 3.69 -14.08 6.76
N PRO A 38 2.99 -14.03 5.62
CA PRO A 38 3.60 -13.56 4.40
C PRO A 38 3.85 -12.08 4.60
N GLN A 39 5.12 -11.68 4.57
CA GLN A 39 5.50 -10.28 4.41
C GLN A 39 4.77 -9.81 3.15
N ALA A 40 3.66 -9.09 3.33
CA ALA A 40 3.02 -8.36 2.27
C ALA A 40 4.01 -7.27 1.89
N ASP A 41 4.91 -7.62 0.97
CA ASP A 41 5.91 -6.72 0.43
C ASP A 41 5.14 -5.65 -0.34
N CYS A 42 4.92 -4.51 0.30
CA CYS A 42 4.42 -3.32 -0.36
C CYS A 42 5.48 -2.96 -1.42
N ASP A 43 5.26 -3.38 -2.67
CA ASP A 43 6.11 -3.06 -3.82
C ASP A 43 6.02 -1.55 -4.12
N CYS A 44 6.75 -0.74 -3.33
CA CYS A 44 7.05 0.65 -3.63
C CYS A 44 8.25 0.79 -4.59
N GLN A 45 8.77 -0.33 -5.13
CA GLN A 45 9.89 -0.34 -6.08
C GLN A 45 9.42 0.04 -7.50
N ARG A 46 8.14 -0.25 -7.84
CA ARG A 46 7.56 0.04 -9.16
C ARG A 46 7.39 1.53 -9.46
N ASP A 47 7.22 2.37 -8.43
CA ASP A 47 7.09 3.83 -8.59
C ASP A 47 8.41 4.49 -9.01
N ARG A 48 9.56 3.89 -8.68
CA ARG A 48 10.88 4.45 -9.02
C ARG A 48 11.15 4.47 -10.53
N ALA A 49 10.60 3.50 -11.27
CA ALA A 49 10.79 3.40 -12.73
C ALA A 49 10.02 4.50 -13.49
N LEU A 50 8.84 4.92 -13.01
CA LEU A 50 8.05 6.03 -13.58
C LEU A 50 8.62 7.41 -13.20
N ILE A 51 9.32 7.51 -12.07
CA ILE A 51 10.04 8.74 -11.69
C ILE A 51 11.31 8.95 -12.54
N ASN A 52 11.95 7.85 -12.98
CA ASN A 52 13.16 7.88 -13.79
C ASN A 52 12.90 8.23 -15.27
N SER A 53 11.69 8.01 -15.79
CA SER A 53 11.19 8.73 -16.97
C SER A 53 10.87 10.15 -16.54
N GLY A 54 11.92 10.97 -16.38
CA GLY A 54 11.83 12.29 -15.77
C GLY A 54 10.68 13.11 -16.36
N PRO A 55 9.96 13.90 -15.53
CA PRO A 55 8.96 14.83 -16.02
C PRO A 55 9.59 15.69 -17.12
N SER A 56 8.85 15.96 -18.20
CA SER A 56 9.27 16.94 -19.20
C SER A 56 9.77 18.20 -18.49
N PRO A 57 10.88 18.82 -18.96
CA PRO A 57 11.41 20.02 -18.33
C PRO A 57 10.27 21.01 -18.12
N ASP A 58 10.05 21.39 -16.86
CA ASP A 58 8.94 22.25 -16.51
C ASP A 58 9.23 23.60 -17.17
N VAL A 59 8.29 24.10 -17.97
CA VAL A 59 8.45 25.35 -18.74
C VAL A 59 8.77 26.55 -17.82
N ASN A 60 8.55 26.41 -16.50
CA ASN A 60 8.82 27.43 -15.49
C ASN A 60 10.03 27.11 -14.59
N ASP A 61 10.92 26.20 -14.99
CA ASP A 61 12.16 25.97 -14.25
C ASP A 61 13.09 27.20 -14.40
N HIS A 62 12.92 28.17 -13.51
CA HIS A 62 13.80 29.33 -13.37
C HIS A 62 15.04 28.94 -12.54
N PRO A 63 16.22 28.70 -13.15
CA PRO A 63 17.41 28.26 -12.43
C PRO A 63 17.94 29.32 -11.45
N GLU A 64 17.51 30.57 -11.61
CA GLU A 64 17.86 31.69 -10.72
C GLU A 64 17.09 31.68 -9.39
N TRP A 65 16.00 30.90 -9.28
CA TRP A 65 15.22 30.79 -8.05
C TRP A 65 15.79 29.67 -7.17
N GLY A 66 15.67 29.83 -5.84
CA GLY A 66 16.44 29.05 -4.85
C GLY A 66 16.49 27.53 -5.06
N LYS A 67 17.53 26.88 -4.53
CA LYS A 67 17.90 25.46 -4.81
C LYS A 67 16.84 24.41 -4.49
N HIS A 68 15.78 24.75 -3.76
CA HIS A 68 14.69 23.82 -3.43
C HIS A 68 13.49 23.99 -4.38
N LYS A 69 12.83 22.89 -4.73
CA LYS A 69 11.57 22.87 -5.47
C LYS A 69 10.49 22.36 -4.53
N MET A 70 9.48 23.17 -4.26
CA MET A 70 8.39 22.86 -3.34
C MET A 70 7.26 22.13 -4.07
N ALA A 71 6.75 21.05 -3.48
CA ALA A 71 5.55 20.37 -3.96
C ALA A 71 4.36 20.78 -3.08
N ILE A 72 3.29 21.27 -3.69
CA ILE A 72 2.04 21.59 -3.01
C ILE A 72 1.04 20.50 -3.35
N VAL A 73 0.67 19.68 -2.37
CA VAL A 73 -0.31 18.61 -2.56
C VAL A 73 -1.67 19.12 -2.11
N VAL A 74 -2.61 19.19 -3.05
CA VAL A 74 -3.97 19.68 -2.84
C VAL A 74 -4.90 18.47 -2.89
N PRO A 75 -5.41 17.98 -1.75
CA PRO A 75 -6.47 16.99 -1.78
C PRO A 75 -7.73 17.63 -2.37
N PHE A 76 -8.34 16.96 -3.34
CA PHE A 76 -9.46 17.49 -4.09
C PHE A 76 -10.66 16.54 -4.01
N ARG A 77 -11.83 17.10 -3.68
CA ARG A 77 -13.10 16.38 -3.69
C ARG A 77 -14.22 17.33 -4.08
N ASN A 78 -14.73 17.24 -5.32
CA ASN A 78 -15.92 17.98 -5.79
C ASN A 78 -15.89 19.51 -5.59
N ARG A 79 -14.71 20.15 -5.51
CA ARG A 79 -14.54 21.60 -5.26
C ARG A 79 -13.84 22.31 -6.40
N PHE A 80 -14.38 22.12 -7.61
CA PHE A 80 -13.73 22.57 -8.85
C PHE A 80 -13.65 24.10 -8.95
N GLU A 81 -14.68 24.81 -8.52
CA GLU A 81 -14.73 26.27 -8.55
C GLU A 81 -13.67 26.89 -7.63
N GLU A 82 -13.56 26.37 -6.41
CA GLU A 82 -12.54 26.82 -5.44
C GLU A 82 -11.13 26.48 -5.93
N LEU A 83 -10.96 25.32 -6.59
CA LEU A 83 -9.68 24.94 -7.17
C LEU A 83 -9.26 25.90 -8.29
N LEU A 84 -10.20 26.33 -9.14
CA LEU A 84 -9.95 27.28 -10.23
C LEU A 84 -9.51 28.65 -9.71
N GLU A 85 -9.95 29.08 -8.53
CA GLU A 85 -9.45 30.31 -7.90
C GLU A 85 -8.13 30.08 -7.16
N PHE A 86 -8.02 28.96 -6.44
CA PHE A 86 -6.85 28.62 -5.61
C PHE A 86 -5.56 28.48 -6.42
N VAL A 87 -5.58 27.68 -7.50
CA VAL A 87 -4.39 27.36 -8.29
C VAL A 87 -3.71 28.64 -8.85
N PRO A 88 -4.40 29.53 -9.58
CA PRO A 88 -3.78 30.74 -10.11
C PRO A 88 -3.41 31.74 -9.00
N HIS A 89 -4.17 31.82 -7.92
CA HIS A 89 -3.83 32.67 -6.78
C HIS A 89 -2.51 32.24 -6.13
N MET A 90 -2.38 30.96 -5.78
CA MET A 90 -1.19 30.40 -5.16
C MET A 90 0.02 30.44 -6.09
N HIS A 91 -0.19 30.16 -7.38
CA HIS A 91 0.86 30.26 -8.37
C HIS A 91 1.43 31.68 -8.43
N LYS A 92 0.57 32.70 -8.51
CA LYS A 92 0.99 34.11 -8.50
C LYS A 92 1.68 34.49 -7.19
N PHE A 93 1.16 34.05 -6.05
CA PHE A 93 1.74 34.33 -4.73
C PHE A 93 3.17 33.79 -4.59
N LEU A 94 3.39 32.54 -4.97
CA LEU A 94 4.70 31.89 -4.84
C LEU A 94 5.70 32.33 -5.91
N THR A 95 5.22 32.64 -7.12
CA THR A 95 6.05 33.26 -8.16
C THR A 95 6.55 34.65 -7.73
N LYS A 96 5.72 35.46 -7.06
CA LYS A 96 6.17 36.75 -6.49
C LYS A 96 7.25 36.59 -5.42
N GLN A 97 7.23 35.48 -4.68
CA GLN A 97 8.26 35.14 -3.69
C GLN A 97 9.50 34.48 -4.30
N LYS A 98 9.53 34.27 -5.63
CA LYS A 98 10.61 33.56 -6.35
C LYS A 98 10.84 32.14 -5.81
N ILE A 99 9.76 31.44 -5.44
CA ILE A 99 9.81 30.06 -4.96
C ILE A 99 9.45 29.13 -6.11
N ARG A 100 10.35 28.20 -6.44
CA ARG A 100 10.08 27.14 -7.42
C ARG A 100 9.09 26.17 -6.80
N HIS A 101 7.94 26.00 -7.43
CA HIS A 101 6.86 25.18 -6.89
C HIS A 101 6.13 24.41 -7.97
N LYS A 102 5.52 23.29 -7.59
CA LYS A 102 4.63 22.49 -8.43
C LYS A 102 3.40 22.10 -7.63
N ILE A 103 2.23 22.31 -8.20
CA ILE A 103 0.94 22.00 -7.56
C ILE A 103 0.48 20.64 -8.07
N PHE A 104 0.23 19.72 -7.14
CA PHE A 104 -0.28 18.38 -7.38
C PHE A 104 -1.71 18.31 -6.83
N VAL A 105 -2.68 18.18 -7.70
CA VAL A 105 -4.09 18.02 -7.31
C VAL A 105 -4.39 16.53 -7.24
N VAL A 106 -4.69 16.04 -6.04
CA VAL A 106 -4.97 14.63 -5.78
C VAL A 106 -6.47 14.46 -5.61
N ASN A 107 -7.13 13.97 -6.66
CA ASN A 107 -8.56 13.71 -6.63
C ASN A 107 -8.86 12.45 -5.81
N GLN A 108 -9.75 12.58 -4.83
CA GLN A 108 -10.28 11.45 -4.07
C GLN A 108 -11.37 10.75 -4.91
N ALA A 109 -11.07 9.53 -5.38
CA ALA A 109 -11.93 8.76 -6.27
C ALA A 109 -12.93 7.83 -5.55
N ASP A 110 -12.94 7.80 -4.22
CA ASP A 110 -13.78 6.86 -3.47
C ASP A 110 -15.18 7.42 -3.13
N GLY A 111 -16.13 6.49 -3.04
CA GLY A 111 -17.52 6.77 -2.67
C GLY A 111 -17.79 6.67 -1.18
N LEU A 112 -16.77 6.49 -0.34
CA LEU A 112 -16.95 6.28 1.09
C LEU A 112 -17.48 7.56 1.74
N ARG A 113 -18.63 7.41 2.40
CA ARG A 113 -19.32 8.40 3.20
C ARG A 113 -19.66 7.79 4.55
#